data_AF-A0A0G0DS66-F1
#
_entry.id   AF-A0A0G0DS66-F1
#
_cell.length_a   1.000
_cell.length_b   1.000
_cell.length_c   1.000
_cell.angle_alpha   90.00
_cell.angle_beta   90.00
_cell.angle_gamma   90.00
#
_symmetry.space_group_name_H-M   'P 1'
#
loop_
_entity.id
_entity.type
_entity.pdbx_description
1 polymer ?
#
loop_
_entity_poly.entity_id
_entity_poly.type
_entity_poly.pdbx_seq_one_letter_code
_entity_poly.pdbx_strand_id
1 'polypeptide(L)'
;MIIENILRLISQPVYAAGNPPTLEKLAESIDTVLEYIFPAGALIAVAMVIYGGYMWIISGGDPARKQQAQGVLTWSVLGLVFLFLIKAVLTVIIDYIYQ
;
A
#
# COMPACT_ATOMS: atom_id res chain seq x y z
N MET A 1 -5.66 -35.50 33.60
CA MET A 1 -4.34 -35.25 32.97
C MET A 1 -4.47 -34.88 31.49
N ILE A 2 -5.06 -35.73 30.63
CA ILE A 2 -5.19 -35.43 29.18
C ILE A 2 -6.09 -34.21 28.90
N ILE A 3 -7.22 -34.11 29.61
CA ILE A 3 -8.22 -33.03 29.41
C ILE A 3 -7.64 -31.63 29.72
N GLU A 4 -6.79 -31.50 30.74
CA GLU A 4 -6.15 -30.22 31.09
C GLU A 4 -5.11 -29.79 30.05
N ASN A 5 -4.39 -30.75 29.46
CA ASN A 5 -3.46 -30.46 28.35
C ASN A 5 -4.22 -29.97 27.10
N ILE A 6 -5.38 -30.56 26.79
CA ILE A 6 -6.21 -30.12 25.67
C ILE A 6 -6.81 -28.74 25.94
N LEU A 7 -7.32 -28.50 27.15
CA LEU A 7 -7.84 -27.19 27.58
C LEU A 7 -6.79 -26.08 27.49
N ARG A 8 -5.53 -26.37 27.82
CA ARG A 8 -4.40 -25.42 27.63
C ARG A 8 -4.09 -25.15 26.16
N LEU A 9 -4.25 -26.13 25.28
CA LEU A 9 -3.99 -25.96 23.84
C LEU A 9 -5.09 -25.15 23.13
N ILE A 10 -6.31 -25.11 23.67
CA ILE A 10 -7.43 -24.31 23.13
C ILE A 10 -7.68 -23.00 23.91
N SER A 11 -7.25 -22.92 25.17
CA SER A 11 -7.26 -21.70 25.98
C SER A 11 -5.94 -20.94 25.88
N GLN A 12 -5.11 -21.22 24.87
CA GLN A 12 -4.03 -20.30 24.54
C GLN A 12 -4.72 -18.99 24.20
N PRO A 13 -4.53 -17.92 24.98
CA PRO A 13 -4.92 -16.62 24.49
C PRO A 13 -4.13 -16.47 23.20
N VAL A 14 -4.83 -16.31 22.08
CA VAL A 14 -4.22 -15.84 20.82
C VAL A 14 -3.48 -14.49 21.04
N TYR A 15 -3.59 -13.92 22.25
CA TYR A 15 -3.00 -12.69 22.74
C TYR A 15 -2.49 -12.82 24.20
N ALA A 16 -1.45 -13.60 24.51
CA ALA A 16 -0.70 -13.35 25.75
C ALA A 16 0.77 -13.78 25.69
N ALA A 17 1.50 -13.25 24.71
CA ALA A 17 2.95 -13.09 24.84
C ALA A 17 3.25 -11.69 25.40
N GLY A 18 3.25 -11.56 26.73
CA GLY A 18 3.97 -10.53 27.49
C GLY A 18 3.48 -9.07 27.46
N ASN A 19 3.04 -8.54 26.33
CA ASN A 19 2.46 -7.19 26.20
C ASN A 19 1.24 -7.28 25.26
N PRO A 20 0.11 -6.62 25.56
CA PRO A 20 -0.92 -6.42 24.55
C PRO A 20 -0.28 -5.75 23.32
N PRO A 21 -0.72 -6.04 22.08
CA PRO A 21 -0.25 -5.30 20.92
C PRO A 21 -0.54 -3.82 21.16
N THR A 22 0.50 -3.07 21.47
CA THR A 22 0.42 -1.61 21.59
C THR A 22 0.18 -1.05 20.19
N LEU A 23 -0.45 0.12 20.12
CA LEU A 23 -0.71 0.82 18.85
C LEU A 23 0.59 0.95 18.02
N GLU A 24 1.74 1.04 18.69
CA GLU A 24 3.10 0.92 18.13
C GLU A 24 3.31 -0.30 17.24
N LYS A 25 2.98 -1.52 17.69
CA LYS A 25 3.23 -2.73 16.89
C LYS A 25 2.36 -2.78 15.63
N LEU A 26 1.16 -2.18 15.70
CA LEU A 26 0.27 -2.06 14.55
C LEU A 26 0.81 -1.02 13.56
N ALA A 27 1.31 0.11 14.06
CA ALA A 27 1.96 1.15 13.26
C ALA A 27 3.25 0.62 12.59
N GLU A 28 4.11 -0.08 13.32
CA GLU A 28 5.37 -0.66 12.83
C GLU A 28 5.13 -1.70 11.72
N SER A 29 4.07 -2.51 11.85
CA SER A 29 3.65 -3.44 10.81
C SER A 29 3.18 -2.73 9.54
N ILE A 30 2.47 -1.60 9.69
CA ILE A 30 2.04 -0.77 8.55
C ILE A 30 3.26 -0.14 7.87
N ASP A 31 4.16 0.47 8.63
CA ASP A 31 5.36 1.13 8.09
C ASP A 31 6.24 0.16 7.29
N THR A 32 6.41 -1.07 7.78
CA THR A 32 7.16 -2.13 7.08
C THR A 32 6.52 -2.46 5.72
N VAL A 33 5.19 -2.53 5.65
CA VAL A 33 4.47 -2.79 4.40
C VAL A 33 4.58 -1.60 3.44
N LEU A 34 4.48 -0.38 3.96
CA LEU A 34 4.60 0.83 3.16
C LEU A 34 6.00 0.99 2.57
N GLU A 35 7.05 0.71 3.34
CA GLU A 35 8.44 0.79 2.88
C GLU A 35 8.70 -0.12 1.66
N TYR A 36 8.02 -1.25 1.56
CA TYR A 36 8.09 -2.14 0.40
C TYR A 36 7.18 -1.70 -0.76
N ILE A 37 5.95 -1.29 -0.48
CA ILE A 37 4.96 -1.01 -1.54
C ILE A 37 5.22 0.32 -2.25
N PHE A 38 5.79 1.32 -1.57
CA PHE A 38 6.09 2.62 -2.17
C PHE A 38 7.10 2.56 -3.31
N PRO A 39 8.31 1.98 -3.14
CA PRO A 39 9.28 1.90 -4.23
C PRO A 39 8.76 1.01 -5.36
N ALA A 40 8.07 -0.10 -5.04
CA ALA A 40 7.47 -0.96 -6.05
C ALA A 40 6.38 -0.25 -6.86
N GLY A 41 5.46 0.44 -6.17
CA GLY A 41 4.37 1.20 -6.79
C GLY A 41 4.88 2.38 -7.61
N ALA A 42 5.89 3.10 -7.11
CA ALA A 42 6.54 4.19 -7.86
C ALA A 42 7.20 3.68 -9.15
N LEU A 43 7.92 2.56 -9.09
CA LEU A 43 8.52 1.92 -10.27
C LEU A 43 7.46 1.54 -11.31
N ILE A 44 6.38 0.89 -10.87
CA ILE A 44 5.28 0.47 -11.76
C ILE A 44 4.64 1.69 -12.41
N ALA A 45 4.38 2.75 -11.65
CA ALA A 45 3.76 3.94 -12.20
C ALA A 45 4.66 4.64 -13.23
N VAL A 46 5.97 4.72 -12.99
CA VAL A 46 6.93 5.25 -13.99
C VAL A 46 6.90 4.40 -15.26
N ALA A 47 6.90 3.07 -15.14
CA ALA A 47 6.79 2.18 -16.30
C ALA A 47 5.50 2.41 -17.10
N MET A 48 4.37 2.61 -16.41
CA MET A 48 3.08 2.90 -17.05
C MET A 48 3.05 4.29 -17.70
N VAL A 49 3.71 5.29 -17.12
CA VAL A 49 3.89 6.61 -17.74
C VAL A 49 4.68 6.49 -19.05
N ILE A 50 5.77 5.72 -19.04
CA ILE A 50 6.59 5.49 -20.24
C ILE A 50 5.76 4.77 -21.32
N TYR A 51 5.03 3.72 -20.94
CA TYR A 51 4.17 2.98 -21.85
C TYR A 51 3.06 3.85 -22.47
N GLY A 52 2.36 4.62 -21.62
CA GLY A 52 1.33 5.57 -22.07
C GLY A 52 1.89 6.67 -22.96
N GLY A 53 3.08 7.20 -22.62
CA GLY A 53 3.78 8.21 -23.41
C GLY A 53 4.19 7.68 -24.78
N TYR A 54 4.76 6.48 -24.85
CA TYR A 54 5.11 5.84 -26.12
C TYR A 54 3.88 5.61 -26.99
N MET A 55 2.80 5.08 -26.40
CA MET A 55 1.53 4.88 -27.10
C MET A 55 0.96 6.19 -27.65
N TRP A 56 1.09 7.30 -26.91
CA TRP A 56 0.63 8.61 -27.35
C TRP A 56 1.41 9.13 -28.57
N ILE A 57 2.74 8.97 -28.57
CA ILE A 57 3.62 9.40 -29.67
C ILE A 57 3.33 8.60 -30.96
N ILE A 58 3.20 7.28 -30.86
CA ILE A 58 2.97 6.41 -32.03
C ILE A 58 1.51 6.41 -32.53
N SER A 59 0.61 7.11 -31.84
CA SER A 59 -0.82 7.12 -32.19
C SER A 59 -1.11 7.71 -33.58
N GLY A 60 -0.17 8.44 -34.19
CA GLY A 60 -0.22 8.82 -35.61
C GLY A 60 -1.43 9.66 -36.04
N GLY A 61 -2.21 10.20 -35.10
CA GLY A 61 -3.43 10.94 -35.38
C GLY A 61 -4.73 10.22 -35.04
N ASP A 62 -4.70 8.90 -34.80
CA ASP A 62 -5.88 8.11 -34.42
C ASP A 62 -6.44 8.59 -33.06
N PRO A 63 -7.68 9.12 -33.03
CA PRO A 63 -8.30 9.62 -31.80
C PRO A 63 -8.51 8.54 -30.74
N ALA A 64 -8.78 7.29 -31.13
CA ALA A 64 -9.01 6.21 -30.18
C ALA A 64 -7.74 5.86 -29.39
N ARG A 65 -6.61 5.72 -30.10
CA ARG A 65 -5.30 5.44 -29.47
C ARG A 65 -4.81 6.59 -28.60
N LYS A 66 -5.03 7.83 -29.03
CA LYS A 66 -4.72 9.02 -28.22
C LYS A 66 -5.51 9.04 -26.91
N GLN A 67 -6.81 8.75 -26.96
CA GLN A 67 -7.66 8.73 -25.78
C GLN A 67 -7.25 7.61 -24.82
N GLN A 68 -6.92 6.43 -25.34
CA GLN A 68 -6.40 5.33 -24.54
C GLN A 68 -5.09 5.71 -23.85
N ALA A 69 -4.17 6.39 -24.55
CA ALA A 69 -2.88 6.79 -24.01
C ALA A 69 -3.01 7.85 -22.91
N GLN A 70 -3.89 8.83 -23.12
CA GLN A 70 -4.25 9.80 -22.08
C GLN A 70 -4.87 9.12 -20.86
N GLY A 71 -5.72 8.10 -21.07
CA GLY A 71 -6.26 7.28 -20.00
C GLY A 71 -5.15 6.64 -19.17
N VAL A 72 -4.24 5.92 -19.82
CA VAL A 72 -3.09 5.27 -19.15
C VAL A 72 -2.25 6.30 -18.37
N LEU A 73 -1.92 7.45 -18.98
CA LEU A 73 -1.16 8.50 -18.32
C LEU A 73 -1.89 9.05 -17.08
N THR A 74 -3.19 9.32 -17.20
CA THR A 74 -4.01 9.86 -16.12
C THR A 74 -4.07 8.89 -14.94
N TRP A 75 -4.32 7.61 -15.20
CA TRP A 75 -4.33 6.57 -14.17
C TRP A 75 -2.97 6.35 -13.52
N SER A 76 -1.89 6.48 -14.29
CA SER A 76 -0.51 6.35 -13.75
C SER A 76 -0.17 7.48 -12.80
N VAL A 77 -0.54 8.72 -13.17
CA VAL A 77 -0.35 9.90 -12.32
C VAL A 77 -1.23 9.83 -11.08
N LEU A 78 -2.51 9.45 -11.24
CA LEU A 78 -3.43 9.25 -10.11
C LEU A 78 -2.91 8.20 -9.14
N GLY A 79 -2.35 7.08 -9.65
CA GLY A 79 -1.74 6.05 -8.81
C GLY A 79 -0.58 6.57 -7.96
N LEU A 80 0.31 7.39 -8.55
CA LEU A 80 1.40 8.03 -7.80
C LEU A 80 0.87 8.98 -6.73
N VAL A 81 -0.04 9.88 -7.11
CA VAL A 81 -0.64 10.84 -6.19
C VAL A 81 -1.34 10.12 -5.04
N PHE A 82 -2.06 9.03 -5.34
CA PHE A 82 -2.76 8.22 -4.35
C PHE A 82 -1.81 7.58 -3.34
N LEU A 83 -0.66 7.06 -3.78
CA LEU A 83 0.37 6.57 -2.86
C LEU A 83 0.81 7.68 -1.90
N PHE A 84 1.17 8.86 -2.43
CA PHE A 84 1.55 9.99 -1.56
C PHE A 84 0.43 10.42 -0.59
N LEU A 85 -0.82 10.34 -1.03
CA LEU A 85 -1.99 10.69 -0.22
C LEU A 85 -2.15 9.72 0.96
N ILE A 86 -2.01 8.42 0.73
CA ILE A 86 -2.02 7.41 1.80
C ILE A 86 -0.93 7.69 2.82
N LYS A 87 0.31 7.96 2.36
CA LYS A 87 1.42 8.28 3.27
C LYS A 87 1.09 9.50 4.13
N ALA A 88 0.60 10.57 3.51
CA ALA A 88 0.29 11.82 4.20
C ALA A 88 -0.78 11.59 5.28
N VAL A 89 -1.84 10.84 4.97
CA VAL A 89 -2.90 10.52 5.93
C VAL A 89 -2.35 9.68 7.10
N LEU A 90 -1.52 8.67 6.83
CA LEU A 90 -0.97 7.82 7.87
C LEU A 90 -0.01 8.57 8.81
N THR A 91 0.86 9.43 8.27
CA THR A 91 1.74 10.27 9.09
C THR A 91 0.93 11.21 9.98
N VAL A 92 -0.12 11.84 9.46
CA VAL A 92 -1.00 12.73 10.27
C VAL A 92 -1.68 11.96 11.40
N ILE A 93 -2.16 10.73 11.15
CA ILE A 93 -2.81 9.92 12.18
C ILE A 93 -1.81 9.48 13.27
N ILE A 94 -0.61 9.02 12.87
CA ILE A 94 0.42 8.57 13.80
C ILE A 94 0.88 9.75 14.68
N ASP A 95 1.18 10.91 14.07
CA ASP A 95 1.59 12.11 14.79
C ASP A 95 0.51 12.54 15.80
N TYR A 96 -0.76 12.44 15.45
CA TYR A 96 -1.86 12.77 16.35
C TYR A 96 -2.03 11.78 17.52
N ILE A 97 -1.67 10.50 17.33
CA ILE A 97 -1.78 9.46 18.38
C ILE A 97 -0.60 9.51 19.36
N TYR A 98 0.59 9.89 18.89
CA TYR A 98 1.80 10.00 19.72
C TYR A 98 1.92 11.33 20.48
N GLN A 99 1.06 12.30 20.17
CA GLN A 99 0.95 13.58 20.88
C GLN A 99 0.06 13.45 22.12
#